data_AF-A0A966Q8D8-F1
#
_entry.id   AF-A0A966Q8D8-F1
#
_cell.length_a   1.000
_cell.length_b   1.000
_cell.length_c   1.000
_cell.angle_alpha   90.00
_cell.angle_beta   90.00
_cell.angle_gamma   90.00
#
_symmetry.space_group_name_H-M   'P 1'
#
loop_
_entity.id
_entity.type
_entity.pdbx_description
1 polymer ?
#
loop_
_entity_poly.entity_id
_entity_poly.type
_entity_poly.pdbx_seq_one_letter_code
_entity_poly.pdbx_strand_id
1 'polypeptide(L)'
;MIEQTLLRHGISRIVGVDEAGRGACAGPLVVAAVMLKDPLSSMWEGIRDSKELTPSQREEQFSIIASGAIEYSIIEISADDIDSLGLHRANLEGMRRAVLSIAGEIDYVLTDGYAVSGLSIPNLAVVKGDQV
;
A
#
# COMPACT_ATOMS: atom_id res chain seq x y z
N MET A 1 0.58 -3.54 -16.41
CA MET A 1 -0.10 -2.68 -15.44
C MET A 1 -1.59 -2.98 -15.33
N ILE A 2 -1.97 -3.46 -14.14
CA ILE A 2 -3.33 -3.86 -13.75
C ILE A 2 -4.24 -2.62 -13.69
N GLU A 3 -3.69 -1.51 -13.20
CA GLU A 3 -4.31 -0.20 -13.06
C GLU A 3 -4.87 0.31 -14.40
N GLN A 4 -4.11 0.20 -15.49
CA GLN A 4 -4.60 0.57 -16.83
C GLN A 4 -5.82 -0.25 -17.25
N THR A 5 -5.88 -1.53 -16.85
CA THR A 5 -7.01 -2.39 -17.17
C THR A 5 -8.23 -2.02 -16.32
N LEU A 6 -8.04 -1.75 -15.03
CA LEU A 6 -9.10 -1.26 -14.15
C LEU A 6 -9.67 0.07 -14.64
N LEU A 7 -8.81 1.03 -14.97
CA LEU A 7 -9.20 2.35 -15.49
C LEU A 7 -10.00 2.25 -16.79
N ARG A 8 -9.59 1.37 -17.73
CA ARG A 8 -10.33 1.12 -18.97
C ARG A 8 -11.74 0.55 -18.75
N HIS A 9 -11.99 -0.07 -17.60
CA HIS A 9 -13.31 -0.59 -17.20
C HIS A 9 -14.06 0.36 -16.26
N GLY A 10 -13.60 1.60 -16.10
CA GLY A 10 -14.27 2.62 -15.27
C GLY A 10 -14.01 2.48 -13.77
N ILE A 11 -13.10 1.60 -13.35
CA ILE A 11 -12.65 1.46 -11.96
C ILE A 11 -11.52 2.46 -11.76
N SER A 12 -11.73 3.49 -10.96
CA SER A 12 -10.82 4.64 -10.90
C SER A 12 -10.29 4.96 -9.50
N ARG A 13 -11.03 4.61 -8.45
CA ARG A 13 -10.60 4.77 -7.05
C ARG A 13 -9.88 3.52 -6.59
N ILE A 14 -8.66 3.35 -7.09
CA ILE A 14 -7.82 2.19 -6.83
C ILE A 14 -6.88 2.52 -5.66
N VAL A 15 -6.83 1.63 -4.67
CA VAL A 15 -5.93 1.74 -3.51
C VAL A 15 -4.84 0.69 -3.61
N GLY A 16 -3.58 1.11 -3.58
CA GLY A 16 -2.43 0.21 -3.40
C GLY A 16 -2.09 0.04 -1.92
N VAL A 17 -1.69 -1.15 -1.50
CA VAL A 17 -1.36 -1.48 -0.10
C VAL A 17 -0.09 -2.32 -0.03
N ASP A 18 0.84 -1.93 0.84
CA ASP A 18 2.11 -2.62 1.05
C ASP A 18 2.59 -2.51 2.50
N GLU A 19 3.49 -3.41 2.92
CA GLU A 19 4.07 -3.45 4.26
C GLU A 19 5.60 -3.30 4.31
N ALA A 20 6.10 -2.77 5.41
CA ALA A 20 7.53 -2.72 5.73
C ALA A 20 7.78 -3.18 7.17
N GLY A 21 8.91 -3.87 7.38
CA GLY A 21 9.32 -4.35 8.71
C GLY A 21 8.98 -5.80 9.03
N ARG A 22 8.27 -6.51 8.14
CA ARG A 22 7.86 -7.91 8.35
C ARG A 22 9.02 -8.88 8.63
N GLY A 23 10.20 -8.64 8.07
CA GLY A 23 11.40 -9.46 8.27
C GLY A 23 12.37 -8.95 9.33
N ALA A 24 12.06 -7.84 10.00
CA ALA A 24 12.94 -7.22 10.97
C ALA A 24 12.92 -7.97 12.32
N CYS A 25 14.07 -8.04 13.00
CA CYS A 25 14.17 -8.65 14.33
C CYS A 25 13.66 -7.73 15.46
N ALA A 26 13.49 -6.44 15.18
CA ALA A 26 13.05 -5.43 16.14
C ALA A 26 12.35 -4.28 15.41
N GLY A 27 11.52 -3.56 16.14
CA GLY A 27 10.73 -2.45 15.60
C GLY A 27 9.33 -2.90 15.15
N PRO A 28 8.52 -1.94 14.70
CA PRO A 28 7.14 -2.20 14.32
C PRO A 28 7.04 -2.80 12.92
N LEU A 29 5.85 -3.33 12.63
CA LEU A 29 5.38 -3.53 11.27
C LEU A 29 4.61 -2.27 10.84
N VAL A 30 4.97 -1.70 9.70
CA VAL A 30 4.30 -0.52 9.14
C VAL A 30 3.57 -0.92 7.88
N VAL A 31 2.32 -0.52 7.73
CA VAL A 31 1.50 -0.78 6.54
C VAL A 31 0.97 0.54 6.00
N ALA A 32 1.10 0.75 4.70
CA ALA A 32 0.58 1.94 4.03
C ALA A 32 -0.50 1.57 3.01
N ALA A 33 -1.53 2.40 2.92
CA ALA A 33 -2.50 2.36 1.83
C ALA A 33 -2.51 3.71 1.11
N VAL A 34 -2.49 3.71 -0.22
CA VAL A 34 -2.41 4.92 -1.03
C VAL A 34 -3.42 4.88 -2.16
N MET A 35 -4.27 5.91 -2.25
CA MET A 35 -5.14 6.15 -3.41
C MET A 35 -4.53 7.26 -4.27
N LEU A 36 -4.06 6.92 -5.47
CA LEU A 36 -3.47 7.90 -6.38
C LEU A 36 -4.56 8.68 -7.13
N LYS A 37 -4.30 9.97 -7.39
CA LYS A 37 -5.19 10.81 -8.19
C LYS A 37 -5.25 10.39 -9.66
N ASP A 38 -4.09 10.08 -10.21
CA ASP A 38 -3.93 9.59 -11.56
C ASP A 38 -2.78 8.59 -11.59
N PRO A 39 -3.06 7.27 -11.55
CA PRO A 39 -2.03 6.23 -11.58
C PRO A 39 -1.15 6.25 -12.85
N LEU A 40 -1.57 6.96 -13.91
CA LEU A 40 -0.86 7.01 -15.19
C LEU A 40 -0.13 8.34 -15.43
N SER A 41 -0.12 9.23 -14.44
CA SER A 41 0.55 10.53 -14.51
C SER A 41 2.06 10.38 -14.73
N SER A 42 2.65 11.24 -15.56
CA SER A 42 4.09 11.30 -15.78
C SER A 42 4.87 11.74 -14.52
N MET A 43 4.19 12.22 -13.47
CA MET A 43 4.84 12.55 -12.20
C MET A 43 5.46 11.33 -11.49
N TRP A 44 5.04 10.13 -11.89
CA TRP A 44 5.58 8.87 -11.38
C TRP A 44 6.88 8.45 -12.08
N GLU A 45 7.27 9.16 -13.15
CA GLU A 45 8.55 8.93 -13.82
C GLU A 45 9.70 9.15 -12.84
N GLY A 46 10.47 8.08 -12.58
CA GLY A 46 11.60 8.12 -11.65
C GLY A 46 11.28 7.72 -10.22
N ILE A 47 10.01 7.43 -9.87
CA ILE A 47 9.70 6.66 -8.68
C ILE A 47 10.27 5.25 -8.86
N ARG A 48 10.98 4.76 -7.85
CA ARG A 48 11.71 3.47 -7.89
C ARG A 48 11.40 2.65 -6.66
N ASP A 49 11.75 1.37 -6.68
CA ASP A 49 11.70 0.55 -5.46
C ASP A 49 12.56 1.21 -4.37
N SER A 50 11.89 1.70 -3.32
CA SER A 50 12.20 1.35 -1.94
C SER A 50 13.68 1.19 -1.58
N LYS A 51 14.13 -0.03 -1.89
CA LYS A 51 15.37 -0.70 -1.53
C LYS A 51 16.56 -0.19 -2.35
N GLU A 52 16.32 0.46 -3.49
CA GLU A 52 17.36 1.07 -4.32
C GLU A 52 17.73 2.50 -3.88
N LEU A 53 16.98 3.06 -2.93
CA LEU A 53 17.06 4.48 -2.58
C LEU A 53 17.78 4.72 -1.26
N THR A 54 18.49 5.84 -1.19
CA THR A 54 18.99 6.39 0.09
C THR A 54 17.83 6.94 0.93
N PRO A 55 18.00 7.10 2.26
CA PRO A 55 16.97 7.71 3.10
C PRO A 55 16.49 9.08 2.58
N SER A 56 17.41 9.96 2.17
CA SER A 56 17.05 11.27 1.64
C SER A 56 16.23 11.20 0.35
N GLN A 57 16.52 10.24 -0.53
CA GLN A 57 15.74 10.03 -1.76
C GLN A 57 14.36 9.47 -1.47
N ARG A 58 14.19 8.66 -0.41
CA ARG A 58 12.87 8.20 0.02
C ARG A 58 12.00 9.33 0.55
N GLU A 59 12.57 10.28 1.30
CA GLU A 59 11.84 11.47 1.76
C GLU A 59 11.36 12.34 0.59
N GLU A 60 12.21 12.49 -0.44
CA GLU A 60 11.85 13.18 -1.68
C GLU A 60 10.70 12.47 -2.41
N GLN A 61 10.81 11.15 -2.62
CA GLN A 61 9.76 10.37 -3.26
C GLN A 61 8.46 10.33 -2.44
N PHE A 62 8.55 10.24 -1.11
CA PHE A 62 7.38 10.34 -0.24
C PHE A 62 6.63 11.66 -0.48
N SER A 63 7.35 12.78 -0.57
CA SER A 63 6.74 14.08 -0.84
C SER A 63 6.02 14.12 -2.20
N ILE A 64 6.60 13.49 -3.23
CA ILE A 64 5.98 13.37 -4.56
C ILE A 64 4.71 12.52 -4.48
N ILE A 65 4.79 11.34 -3.85
CA ILE A 65 3.65 10.41 -3.70
C ILE A 65 2.52 11.06 -2.93
N ALA A 66 2.82 11.66 -1.78
CA ALA A 66 1.83 12.36 -0.96
C ALA A 66 1.14 13.50 -1.73
N SER A 67 1.88 14.23 -2.59
CA SER A 67 1.32 15.31 -3.40
C SER A 67 0.41 14.84 -4.54
N GLY A 68 0.63 13.62 -5.06
CA GLY A 68 -0.17 13.03 -6.13
C GLY A 68 -1.22 12.02 -5.66
N ALA A 69 -1.31 11.77 -4.34
CA ALA A 69 -2.35 10.98 -3.73
C ALA A 69 -3.64 11.80 -3.57
N ILE A 70 -4.79 11.15 -3.72
CA ILE A 70 -6.08 11.64 -3.24
C ILE A 70 -6.11 11.55 -1.73
N GLU A 71 -5.70 10.40 -1.20
CA GLU A 71 -5.68 10.08 0.22
C GLU A 71 -4.67 8.96 0.48
N TYR A 72 -4.09 8.92 1.67
CA TYR A 72 -3.23 7.82 2.10
C TYR A 72 -3.32 7.61 3.61
N SER A 73 -3.03 6.40 4.06
CA SER A 73 -2.97 6.07 5.48
C SER A 73 -1.71 5.28 5.78
N ILE A 74 -1.23 5.42 7.02
CA ILE A 74 -0.07 4.70 7.54
C ILE A 74 -0.47 4.13 8.89
N ILE A 75 -0.38 2.82 9.04
CA ILE A 75 -0.69 2.09 10.25
C ILE A 75 0.59 1.46 10.77
N GLU A 76 0.93 1.78 12.01
CA GLU A 76 2.01 1.13 12.74
C GLU A 76 1.43 0.06 13.67
N ILE A 77 2.02 -1.13 13.65
CA ILE A 77 1.71 -2.22 14.57
C ILE A 77 2.95 -2.48 15.41
N SER A 78 2.79 -2.35 16.72
CA SER A 78 3.87 -2.49 17.68
C SER A 78 4.41 -3.93 17.73
N ALA A 79 5.65 -4.11 18.17
CA ALA A 79 6.22 -5.44 18.42
C ALA A 79 5.37 -6.23 19.44
N ASP A 80 4.83 -5.57 20.47
CA ASP A 80 3.98 -6.20 21.47
C ASP A 80 2.67 -6.74 20.87
N ASP A 81 2.05 -5.99 19.93
CA ASP A 81 0.87 -6.43 19.20
C ASP A 81 1.21 -7.59 18.24
N ILE A 82 2.37 -7.54 17.59
CA ILE A 82 2.87 -8.61 16.71
C ILE A 82 3.08 -9.89 17.50
N ASP A 83 3.71 -9.81 18.66
CA ASP A 83 3.96 -10.96 19.53
C ASP A 83 2.66 -11.56 20.07
N SER A 84 1.67 -10.71 20.35
CA SER A 84 0.36 -11.13 20.85
C SER A 84 -0.54 -11.76 19.78
N LEU A 85 -0.55 -11.22 18.55
CA LEU A 85 -1.44 -11.65 17.47
C LEU A 85 -0.80 -12.67 16.53
N GLY A 86 0.53 -12.67 16.43
CA GLY A 86 1.31 -13.36 15.42
C GLY A 86 1.49 -12.51 14.15
N LEU A 87 2.73 -12.50 13.62
CA LEU A 87 3.16 -11.65 12.49
C LEU A 87 2.22 -11.65 11.29
N HIS A 88 1.81 -12.82 10.80
CA HIS A 88 0.96 -12.89 9.61
C HIS A 88 -0.43 -12.28 9.87
N ARG A 89 -1.01 -12.52 11.06
CA ARG A 89 -2.32 -11.96 11.43
C ARG A 89 -2.23 -10.46 11.67
N ALA A 90 -1.15 -10.00 12.30
CA ALA A 90 -0.84 -8.59 12.44
C ALA A 90 -0.75 -7.91 11.06
N ASN A 91 -0.04 -8.50 10.09
CA ASN A 91 0.06 -7.92 8.74
C ASN A 91 -1.30 -7.77 8.06
N LEU A 92 -2.09 -8.85 8.00
CA LEU A 92 -3.43 -8.80 7.40
C LEU A 92 -4.34 -7.79 8.09
N GLU A 93 -4.22 -7.67 9.41
CA GLU A 93 -4.96 -6.69 10.20
C GLU A 93 -4.50 -5.25 9.92
N GLY A 94 -3.19 -5.02 9.79
CA GLY A 94 -2.63 -3.73 9.38
C GLY A 94 -3.10 -3.31 8.00
N MET A 95 -3.10 -4.23 7.03
CA MET A 95 -3.63 -3.99 5.69
C MET A 95 -5.12 -3.62 5.71
N ARG A 96 -5.95 -4.33 6.49
CA ARG A 96 -7.37 -3.97 6.66
C ARG A 96 -7.51 -2.57 7.25
N ARG A 97 -6.80 -2.27 8.34
CA ARG A 97 -6.87 -0.96 9.01
C ARG A 97 -6.43 0.15 8.07
N ALA A 98 -5.36 -0.04 7.30
CA ALA A 98 -4.87 0.94 6.35
C ALA A 98 -5.94 1.24 5.27
N VAL A 99 -6.50 0.21 4.64
CA VAL A 99 -7.58 0.36 3.65
C VAL A 99 -8.80 1.07 4.24
N LEU A 100 -9.26 0.65 5.43
CA LEU A 100 -10.45 1.23 6.08
C LEU A 100 -10.23 2.67 6.60
N SER A 101 -8.98 3.11 6.69
CA SER A 101 -8.63 4.48 7.11
C SER A 101 -8.61 5.46 5.95
N ILE A 102 -8.68 4.97 4.70
CA ILE A 102 -8.81 5.83 3.52
C ILE A 102 -10.21 6.43 3.50
N ALA A 103 -10.29 7.76 3.54
CA ALA A 103 -11.54 8.47 3.43
C ALA A 103 -12.06 8.44 1.98
N GLY A 104 -13.36 8.18 1.83
CA GLY A 104 -14.04 8.19 0.53
C GLY A 104 -14.42 6.81 0.01
N GLU A 105 -14.87 6.78 -1.23
CA GLU A 105 -15.28 5.55 -1.91
C GLU A 105 -14.05 4.85 -2.50
N ILE A 106 -13.96 3.53 -2.36
CA ILE A 106 -12.87 2.71 -2.90
C ILE A 106 -13.51 1.69 -3.85
N ASP A 107 -13.09 1.69 -5.11
CA ASP A 107 -13.63 0.78 -6.12
C ASP A 107 -12.88 -0.55 -6.10
N TYR A 108 -11.57 -0.50 -5.83
CA TYR A 108 -10.68 -1.66 -5.91
C TYR A 108 -9.42 -1.51 -5.05
N VAL A 109 -8.94 -2.62 -4.50
CA VAL A 109 -7.70 -2.67 -3.70
C VAL A 109 -6.69 -3.61 -4.36
N LEU A 110 -5.45 -3.16 -4.50
CA LEU A 110 -4.30 -3.95 -4.90
C LEU A 110 -3.38 -4.09 -3.70
N THR A 111 -3.07 -5.32 -3.30
CA THR A 111 -2.15 -5.60 -2.18
C THR A 111 -0.90 -6.30 -2.68
N ASP A 112 0.27 -5.94 -2.17
CA ASP A 112 1.49 -6.71 -2.47
C ASP A 112 1.53 -8.01 -1.66
N GLY A 113 1.75 -9.12 -2.36
CA GLY A 113 2.03 -10.43 -1.80
C GLY A 113 0.87 -11.21 -1.16
N TYR A 114 -0.06 -10.56 -0.44
CA TYR A 114 -1.04 -11.25 0.40
C TYR A 114 -2.49 -10.90 0.09
N ALA A 115 -3.34 -11.93 0.04
CA ALA A 115 -4.79 -11.76 -0.01
C ALA A 115 -5.31 -11.31 1.35
N VAL A 116 -6.02 -10.18 1.38
CA VAL A 116 -6.58 -9.61 2.61
C VAL A 116 -8.03 -10.07 2.77
N SER A 117 -8.20 -11.18 3.47
CA SER A 117 -9.54 -11.70 3.78
C SER A 117 -10.34 -10.69 4.61
N GLY A 118 -11.67 -10.60 4.42
CA GLY A 118 -12.53 -9.75 5.25
C GLY A 118 -12.64 -8.29 4.81
N LEU A 119 -11.99 -7.89 3.70
CA LEU A 119 -12.36 -6.65 3.01
C LEU A 119 -13.68 -6.87 2.26
N SER A 120 -14.63 -5.96 2.45
CA SER A 120 -15.87 -5.89 1.66
C SER A 120 -15.65 -5.31 0.26
N ILE A 121 -14.49 -4.70 0.03
CA ILE A 121 -14.08 -4.06 -1.22
C ILE A 121 -13.43 -5.12 -2.13
N PRO A 122 -13.74 -5.13 -3.44
CA PRO A 122 -13.04 -5.96 -4.40
C PRO A 122 -11.53 -5.76 -4.32
N ASN A 123 -10.78 -6.86 -4.22
CA ASN A 123 -9.33 -6.80 -4.03
C ASN A 123 -8.60 -7.90 -4.80
N LEU A 124 -7.34 -7.62 -5.12
CA LEU A 124 -6.42 -8.55 -5.75
C LEU A 124 -5.06 -8.49 -5.06
N ALA A 125 -4.59 -9.65 -4.61
CA ALA A 125 -3.20 -9.81 -4.21
C ALA A 125 -2.33 -9.97 -5.44
N VAL A 126 -1.38 -9.06 -5.61
CA VAL A 126 -0.41 -9.08 -6.70
C VAL A 126 0.91 -9.58 -6.15
N VAL A 127 1.42 -10.69 -6.68
CA VAL A 127 2.73 -11.19 -6.28
C VAL A 127 3.78 -10.45 -7.11
N LYS A 128 4.61 -9.61 -6.47
CA LYS A 128 5.60 -8.71 -7.11
C LYS A 128 4.95 -7.60 -7.94
N GLY A 129 4.05 -6.81 -7.32
CA GLY A 129 3.37 -5.70 -8.01
C GLY A 129 4.32 -4.67 -8.64
N ASP A 130 5.51 -4.54 -8.08
CA ASP A 130 6.63 -3.69 -8.48
C ASP A 130 7.32 -4.13 -9.79
N GLN A 131 6.90 -5.26 -10.42
CA GLN A 131 7.48 -5.79 -11.66
C GLN A 131 6.48 -6.05 -12.82
N VAL A 132 5.22 -5.58 -12.78
CA VAL A 132 4.15 -5.95 -13.76
C VAL A 132 3.35 -4.77 -14.35
#